data_AF-A0A5N6VSW4-F1
#
_entry.id   AF-A0A5N6VSW4-F1
#
_cell.length_a   1.000
_cell.length_b   1.000
_cell.length_c   1.000
_cell.angle_alpha   90.00
_cell.angle_beta   90.00
_cell.angle_gamma   90.00
#
_symmetry.space_group_name_H-M   'P 1'
#
loop_
_entity.id
_entity.type
_entity.pdbx_description
1 polymer ?
#
loop_
_entity_poly.entity_id
_entity_poly.type
_entity_poly.pdbx_seq_one_letter_code
_entity_poly.pdbx_strand_id
1 'polypeptide(L)'
;MSHWNNPGDTDRRWATELHNAFQGSARVNLSLIEIGPEWQLNNDNVDALSRVFEKKGVYPLQRENHVEVKVSRANLERALRESGVTADELRQSEPASFPELKFTGVQLDCLHGKHRVQAARRMLPPFRWWIVDIYLDNISDELRRAQAEKYQHEISKPVGEIYMNLRHSEAKRDAVAVARWRAQLSDCVLERINMLESYNDLQVAFDSLIDVPAVMSSGAILSVWNKRLADRCFNEFIRYLNHIREFWAILICQGDRSNMKKITCEDIEALEGLAPGVSLTDRARVKRAVLNGEILRNFSTRRPVFGDRSDKSEEIA
;
A
#
# COMPACT_ATOMS: atom_id res chain seq x y z
N MET A 1 -34.56 -3.65 16.16
CA MET A 1 -34.11 -2.36 15.60
C MET A 1 -32.63 -2.24 15.87
N SER A 2 -31.81 -2.71 14.93
CA SER A 2 -30.36 -2.68 15.01
C SER A 2 -29.90 -1.30 14.55
N HIS A 3 -29.41 -0.49 15.49
CA HIS A 3 -28.68 0.74 15.20
C HIS A 3 -27.39 0.40 14.44
N TRP A 4 -27.46 0.39 13.11
CA TRP A 4 -26.26 0.44 12.29
C TRP A 4 -25.69 1.84 12.41
N ASN A 5 -24.59 1.98 13.17
CA ASN A 5 -23.78 3.19 13.15
C ASN A 5 -23.33 3.44 11.70
N ASN A 6 -23.59 4.63 11.19
CA ASN A 6 -23.22 5.04 9.85
C ASN A 6 -21.67 5.05 9.74
N PRO A 7 -21.04 4.29 8.81
CA PRO A 7 -19.59 4.16 8.75
C PRO A 7 -18.84 5.49 8.59
N GLY A 8 -19.44 6.44 7.85
CA GLY A 8 -18.87 7.78 7.65
C GLY A 8 -18.87 8.67 8.90
N ASP A 9 -19.79 8.45 9.84
CA ASP A 9 -19.82 9.17 11.12
C ASP A 9 -18.78 8.62 12.10
N THR A 10 -18.46 7.32 11.97
CA THR A 10 -17.43 6.65 12.78
C THR A 10 -16.03 7.07 12.34
N ASP A 11 -15.76 7.12 11.04
CA ASP A 11 -14.47 7.56 10.48
C ASP A 11 -14.14 9.03 10.84
N ARG A 12 -15.11 9.94 10.72
CA ARG A 12 -14.94 11.34 11.14
C ARG A 12 -14.68 11.49 12.63
N ARG A 13 -15.38 10.69 13.45
CA ARG A 13 -15.19 10.69 14.90
C ARG A 13 -13.79 10.24 15.27
N TRP A 14 -13.31 9.15 14.67
CA TRP A 14 -11.96 8.63 14.87
C TRP A 14 -10.88 9.60 14.42
N ALA A 15 -11.04 10.23 13.26
CA ALA A 15 -10.11 11.26 12.77
C ALA A 15 -10.02 12.45 13.73
N THR A 16 -11.16 12.89 14.27
CA THR A 16 -11.23 13.98 15.26
C THR A 16 -10.55 13.58 16.57
N GLU A 17 -10.79 12.34 17.02
CA GLU A 17 -10.20 11.80 18.24
C GLU A 17 -8.67 11.71 18.15
N LEU A 18 -8.13 11.19 17.03
CA LEU A 18 -6.69 11.15 16.78
C LEU A 18 -6.08 12.54 16.70
N HIS A 19 -6.74 13.48 16.00
CA HIS A 19 -6.27 14.85 15.89
C HIS A 19 -6.14 15.52 17.27
N ASN A 20 -7.12 15.30 18.16
CA ASN A 20 -7.13 15.87 19.51
C ASN A 20 -6.12 15.19 20.44
N ALA A 21 -5.90 13.89 20.26
CA ALA A 21 -4.95 13.13 21.08
C ALA A 21 -3.49 13.42 20.67
N PHE A 22 -3.24 13.76 19.40
CA PHE A 22 -1.90 14.03 18.89
C PHE A 22 -1.26 15.27 19.55
N GLN A 23 -0.04 15.09 20.08
CA GLN A 23 0.72 16.14 20.77
C GLN A 23 1.95 16.61 19.98
N GLY A 24 2.30 15.94 18.88
CA GLY A 24 3.49 16.25 18.08
C GLY A 24 4.49 15.10 18.03
N SER A 25 5.66 15.36 17.45
CA SER A 25 6.65 14.32 17.13
C SER A 25 8.01 14.63 17.76
N ALA A 26 8.69 13.62 18.28
CA ALA A 26 9.98 13.79 18.96
C ALA A 26 10.94 12.63 18.72
N ARG A 27 12.23 12.90 18.95
CA ARG A 27 13.26 11.88 19.12
C ARG A 27 13.17 11.30 20.52
N VAL A 28 13.03 9.98 20.62
CA VAL A 28 13.13 9.24 21.88
C VAL A 28 14.09 8.08 21.72
N ASN A 29 14.62 7.59 22.83
CA ASN A 29 15.48 6.40 22.82
C ASN A 29 14.66 5.15 22.42
N LEU A 30 15.16 4.35 21.47
CA LEU A 30 14.48 3.16 20.94
C LEU A 30 14.14 2.11 22.01
N SER A 31 14.94 2.05 23.08
CA SER A 31 14.69 1.15 24.22
C SER A 31 13.45 1.53 25.04
N LEU A 32 12.98 2.79 24.97
CA LEU A 32 11.80 3.24 25.69
C LEU A 32 10.49 2.76 25.05
N ILE A 33 10.52 2.33 23.78
CA ILE A 33 9.31 2.00 23.02
C ILE A 33 8.87 0.58 23.36
N GLU A 34 7.79 0.41 24.10
CA GLU A 34 7.25 -0.90 24.42
C GLU A 34 6.43 -1.43 23.25
N ILE A 35 6.94 -2.47 22.60
CA ILE A 35 6.15 -3.27 21.66
C ILE A 35 5.55 -4.38 22.52
N GLY A 36 4.22 -4.47 22.55
CA GLY A 36 3.50 -5.50 23.30
C GLY A 36 3.92 -6.94 22.91
N PRO A 37 3.19 -7.96 23.38
CA PRO A 37 3.67 -9.34 23.35
C PRO A 37 3.98 -9.84 21.93
N GLU A 38 5.03 -10.66 21.80
CA GLU A 38 5.63 -11.07 20.52
C GLU A 38 4.66 -11.77 19.56
N TRP A 39 3.63 -12.46 20.06
CA TRP A 39 2.61 -13.11 19.22
C TRP A 39 1.77 -12.14 18.39
N GLN A 40 1.79 -10.84 18.72
CA GLN A 40 1.17 -9.79 17.90
C GLN A 40 2.05 -9.36 16.72
N LEU A 41 3.29 -9.83 16.66
CA LEU A 41 4.22 -9.53 15.57
C LEU A 41 4.08 -10.59 14.48
N ASN A 42 4.03 -10.12 13.23
CA ASN A 42 4.18 -10.98 12.07
C ASN A 42 5.68 -10.99 11.74
N ASN A 43 6.34 -12.12 11.99
CA ASN A 43 7.78 -12.25 11.80
C ASN A 43 8.19 -12.05 10.33
N ASP A 44 7.36 -12.41 9.36
CA ASP A 44 7.66 -12.19 7.94
C ASP A 44 7.77 -10.69 7.62
N ASN A 45 6.90 -9.87 8.23
CA ASN A 45 6.94 -8.42 8.09
C ASN A 45 8.17 -7.82 8.79
N VAL A 46 8.54 -8.34 9.96
CA VAL A 46 9.77 -7.93 10.66
C VAL A 46 10.99 -8.26 9.81
N ASP A 47 11.07 -9.46 9.24
CA ASP A 47 12.18 -9.91 8.40
C ASP A 47 12.26 -9.12 7.09
N ALA A 48 11.12 -8.81 6.48
CA ALA A 48 11.06 -7.91 5.33
C ALA A 48 11.61 -6.51 5.68
N LEU A 49 11.19 -5.93 6.79
CA LEU A 49 11.68 -4.61 7.25
C LEU A 49 13.16 -4.63 7.64
N SER A 50 13.64 -5.70 8.29
CA SER A 50 15.07 -5.86 8.58
C SER A 50 15.89 -5.89 7.29
N ARG A 51 15.46 -6.63 6.26
CA ARG A 51 16.14 -6.61 4.95
C ARG A 51 16.13 -5.23 4.29
N VAL A 52 15.02 -4.49 4.41
CA VAL A 52 14.92 -3.11 3.91
C VAL A 52 15.96 -2.23 4.59
N PHE A 53 16.06 -2.31 5.92
CA PHE A 53 16.99 -1.53 6.72
C PHE A 53 18.45 -1.92 6.48
N GLU A 54 18.75 -3.19 6.23
CA GLU A 54 20.10 -3.66 5.89
C GLU A 54 20.56 -3.13 4.53
N LYS A 55 19.71 -3.25 3.50
CA LYS A 55 20.05 -2.85 2.13
C LYS A 55 20.09 -1.32 1.96
N LYS A 56 19.18 -0.58 2.61
CA LYS A 56 19.05 0.88 2.44
C LYS A 56 19.77 1.68 3.52
N GLY A 57 20.05 1.08 4.67
CA GLY A 57 20.31 1.82 5.90
C GLY A 57 19.02 2.20 6.61
N VAL A 58 19.15 2.64 7.87
CA VAL A 58 18.03 3.03 8.71
C VAL A 58 17.85 4.54 8.68
N TYR A 59 16.67 5.01 8.25
CA TYR A 59 16.34 6.44 8.13
C TYR A 59 15.13 6.83 8.98
N PRO A 60 15.27 6.98 10.32
CA PRO A 60 14.14 7.27 11.21
C PRO A 60 13.45 8.62 10.98
N LEU A 61 14.12 9.57 10.29
CA LEU A 61 13.54 10.88 9.98
C LEU A 61 12.44 10.82 8.92
N GLN A 62 12.43 9.80 8.06
CA GLN A 62 11.41 9.61 7.05
C GLN A 62 10.06 9.31 7.71
N ARG A 63 9.00 10.00 7.30
CA ARG A 63 7.66 9.90 7.90
C ARG A 63 7.13 8.46 7.89
N GLU A 64 7.48 7.68 6.88
CA GLU A 64 7.08 6.27 6.75
C GLU A 64 7.74 5.35 7.78
N ASN A 65 8.79 5.83 8.45
CA ASN A 65 9.50 5.14 9.52
C ASN A 65 9.14 5.68 10.91
N HIS A 66 8.29 6.70 11.03
CA HIS A 66 7.81 7.16 12.33
C HIS A 66 6.97 6.08 13.01
N VAL A 67 6.94 6.12 14.33
CA VAL A 67 6.26 5.13 15.17
C VAL A 67 5.27 5.86 16.05
N GLU A 68 4.01 5.45 16.04
CA GLU A 68 3.01 6.09 16.90
C GLU A 68 3.08 5.47 18.30
N VAL A 69 3.13 6.31 19.32
CA VAL A 69 3.19 5.91 20.73
C VAL A 69 2.12 6.62 21.54
N LYS A 70 1.66 5.98 22.62
CA LYS A 70 0.78 6.63 23.61
C LYS A 70 1.52 6.91 24.91
N VAL A 71 1.13 7.98 25.57
CA VAL A 71 1.65 8.39 26.87
C VAL A 71 0.58 9.13 27.67
N SER A 72 0.61 9.00 29.00
CA SER A 72 -0.27 9.79 29.86
C SER A 72 0.14 11.27 29.85
N ARG A 73 -0.85 12.16 30.03
CA ARG A 73 -0.61 13.61 30.10
C ARG A 73 0.45 13.98 31.14
N ALA A 74 0.36 13.40 32.33
CA ALA A 74 1.31 13.67 33.41
C ALA A 74 2.75 13.26 33.06
N ASN A 75 2.92 12.15 32.34
CA ASN A 75 4.24 11.69 31.91
C ASN A 75 4.81 12.56 30.79
N LEU A 76 3.98 13.00 29.83
CA LEU A 76 4.40 13.91 28.79
C LEU A 76 4.83 15.27 29.35
N GLU A 77 4.03 15.86 30.23
CA GLU A 77 4.34 17.15 30.87
C GLU A 77 5.65 17.08 31.68
N ARG A 78 5.89 15.96 32.35
CA ARG A 78 7.16 15.73 33.05
C ARG A 78 8.33 15.62 32.08
N ALA A 79 8.20 14.85 31.00
CA ALA A 79 9.24 14.71 29.99
C ALA A 79 9.57 16.05 29.29
N LEU A 80 8.55 16.87 29.00
CA LEU A 80 8.72 18.22 28.45
C LEU A 80 9.54 19.11 29.39
N ARG A 81 9.21 19.13 30.69
CA ARG A 81 9.96 19.87 31.70
C ARG A 81 11.40 19.37 31.85
N GLU A 82 11.60 18.06 31.93
CA GLU A 82 12.93 17.44 32.07
C GLU A 82 13.82 17.71 30.85
N SER A 83 13.22 17.81 29.66
CA SER A 83 13.93 18.01 28.40
C SER A 83 14.07 19.48 28.00
N GLY A 84 13.41 20.40 28.71
CA GLY A 84 13.39 21.83 28.38
C GLY A 84 12.68 22.13 27.06
N VAL A 85 11.70 21.30 26.67
CA VAL A 85 10.96 21.41 25.41
C VAL A 85 9.54 21.89 25.70
N THR A 86 9.05 22.82 24.91
CA THR A 86 7.67 23.33 25.01
C THR A 86 6.70 22.47 24.19
N ALA A 87 5.42 22.49 24.56
CA ALA A 87 4.39 21.77 23.81
C ALA A 87 4.19 22.32 22.38
N ASP A 88 4.52 23.59 22.15
CA ASP A 88 4.42 24.22 20.82
C ASP A 88 5.57 23.78 19.92
N GLU A 89 6.80 23.72 20.46
CA GLU A 89 7.95 23.15 19.73
C GLU A 89 7.69 21.71 19.31
N LEU A 90 7.09 20.90 20.19
CA LEU A 90 6.74 19.51 19.88
C LEU A 90 5.75 19.40 18.69
N ARG A 91 4.76 20.31 18.62
CA ARG A 91 3.75 20.31 17.55
C ARG A 91 4.23 20.88 16.23
N GLN A 92 5.14 21.85 16.27
CA GLN A 92 5.62 22.59 15.10
C GLN A 92 6.98 22.09 14.59
N SER A 93 7.45 20.95 15.09
CA SER A 93 8.74 20.40 14.72
C SER A 93 8.82 20.08 13.22
N GLU A 94 9.86 20.58 12.56
CA GLU A 94 10.20 20.18 11.20
C GLU A 94 11.06 18.91 11.23
N PRO A 95 11.11 18.13 10.13
CA PRO A 95 11.89 16.89 10.08
C PRO A 95 13.36 17.01 10.48
N ALA A 96 13.97 18.18 10.30
CA ALA A 96 15.35 18.44 10.66
C ALA A 96 15.54 18.87 12.13
N SER A 97 14.48 19.26 12.83
CA SER A 97 14.53 19.92 14.15
C SER A 97 13.74 19.20 15.24
N PHE A 98 13.40 17.92 15.07
CA PHE A 98 12.68 17.17 16.10
C PHE A 98 13.39 17.22 17.46
N PRO A 99 12.69 17.70 18.52
CA PRO A 99 13.24 17.78 19.86
C PRO A 99 13.50 16.39 20.41
N GLU A 100 14.46 16.27 21.32
CA GLU A 100 14.73 15.02 22.02
C GLU A 100 14.00 15.03 23.36
N LEU A 101 13.11 14.07 23.55
CA LEU A 101 12.39 13.90 24.81
C LEU A 101 13.00 12.75 25.62
N LYS A 102 13.32 13.06 26.87
CA LYS A 102 13.78 12.10 27.86
C LYS A 102 12.62 11.68 28.73
N PHE A 103 12.40 10.37 28.82
CA PHE A 103 11.43 9.77 29.73
C PHE A 103 12.17 9.00 30.81
N THR A 104 12.00 9.41 32.07
CA THR A 104 12.63 8.76 33.22
C THR A 104 11.65 7.78 33.87
N GLY A 105 11.99 6.48 33.86
CA GLY A 105 11.20 5.43 34.52
C GLY A 105 9.84 5.15 33.86
N VAL A 106 9.66 5.50 32.59
CA VAL A 106 8.42 5.32 31.84
C VAL A 106 8.72 4.66 30.50
N GLN A 107 7.92 3.66 30.13
CA GLN A 107 7.91 3.12 28.77
C GLN A 107 6.79 3.74 27.95
N LEU A 108 7.03 3.84 26.64
CA LEU A 108 6.12 4.40 25.66
C LEU A 108 5.45 3.26 24.91
N ASP A 109 4.17 3.05 25.19
CA ASP A 109 3.40 2.00 24.53
C ASP A 109 3.27 2.28 23.04
N CYS A 110 3.80 1.37 22.22
CA CYS A 110 3.73 1.45 20.76
C CYS A 110 2.31 1.14 20.27
N LEU A 111 1.65 2.16 19.71
CA LEU A 111 0.37 2.01 19.02
C LEU A 111 0.56 1.44 17.62
N HIS A 112 1.53 1.98 16.89
CA HIS A 112 1.79 1.65 15.49
C HIS A 112 3.28 1.57 15.20
N GLY A 113 3.68 0.74 14.23
CA GLY A 113 5.08 0.57 13.84
C GLY A 113 5.84 -0.48 14.66
N LYS A 114 5.13 -1.38 15.36
CA LYS A 114 5.73 -2.44 16.19
C LYS A 114 6.75 -3.29 15.42
N HIS A 115 6.45 -3.71 14.19
CA HIS A 115 7.39 -4.47 13.35
C HIS A 115 8.62 -3.64 12.97
N ARG A 116 8.48 -2.32 12.77
CA ARG A 116 9.59 -1.40 12.47
C ARG A 116 10.52 -1.25 13.68
N VAL A 117 9.94 -1.07 14.88
CA VAL A 117 10.71 -1.01 16.14
C VAL A 117 11.47 -2.32 16.36
N GLN A 118 10.84 -3.47 16.15
CA GLN A 118 11.49 -4.76 16.29
C GLN A 118 12.60 -4.97 15.25
N ALA A 119 12.34 -4.64 13.98
CA ALA A 119 13.34 -4.71 12.91
C ALA A 119 14.53 -3.79 13.20
N ALA A 120 14.26 -2.58 13.70
CA ALA A 120 15.29 -1.62 14.12
C ALA A 120 16.13 -2.15 15.28
N ARG A 121 15.51 -2.78 16.29
CA ARG A 121 16.22 -3.38 17.45
C ARG A 121 17.17 -4.50 17.07
N ARG A 122 16.87 -5.25 16.01
CA ARG A 122 17.78 -6.29 15.50
C ARG A 122 19.05 -5.72 14.87
N MET A 123 19.04 -4.44 14.47
CA MET A 123 20.07 -3.84 13.63
C MET A 123 20.79 -2.66 14.26
N LEU A 124 20.12 -1.92 15.14
CA LEU A 124 20.63 -0.71 15.76
C LEU A 124 20.99 -0.96 17.22
N PRO A 125 22.02 -0.27 17.74
CA PRO A 125 22.32 -0.32 19.16
C PRO A 125 21.13 0.22 19.97
N PRO A 126 20.91 -0.27 21.21
CA PRO A 126 19.76 0.09 22.03
C PRO A 126 19.63 1.59 22.31
N PHE A 127 20.76 2.30 22.31
CA PHE A 127 20.84 3.73 22.62
C PHE A 127 20.52 4.63 21.42
N ARG A 128 20.18 4.07 20.26
CA ARG A 128 19.81 4.86 19.11
C ARG A 128 18.44 5.49 19.33
N TRP A 129 18.26 6.72 18.83
CA TRP A 129 16.98 7.40 18.87
C TRP A 129 16.09 6.98 17.68
N TRP A 130 14.79 7.13 17.86
CA TRP A 130 13.76 6.94 16.85
C TRP A 130 12.77 8.11 16.89
N ILE A 131 12.10 8.40 15.76
CA ILE A 131 11.03 9.42 15.74
C ILE A 131 9.72 8.78 16.13
N VAL A 132 9.10 9.33 17.16
CA VAL A 132 7.78 8.92 17.61
C VAL A 132 6.77 10.04 17.45
N ASP A 133 5.59 9.66 16.99
CA ASP A 133 4.38 10.49 16.98
C ASP A 133 3.63 10.23 18.28
N ILE A 134 3.51 11.27 19.12
CA ILE A 134 3.05 11.14 20.49
C ILE A 134 1.55 11.42 20.56
N TYR A 135 0.81 10.44 21.07
CA TYR A 135 -0.61 10.55 21.36
C TYR A 135 -0.88 10.44 22.87
N LEU A 136 -1.90 11.14 23.35
CA LEU A 136 -2.38 10.94 24.71
C LEU A 136 -3.14 9.61 24.84
N ASP A 137 -3.07 8.99 26.02
CA ASP A 137 -3.70 7.70 26.33
C ASP A 137 -5.24 7.76 26.48
N ASN A 138 -5.84 8.94 26.32
CA ASN A 138 -7.28 9.17 26.39
C ASN A 138 -8.06 8.79 25.11
N ILE A 139 -7.43 8.03 24.21
CA ILE A 139 -8.07 7.48 23.01
C ILE A 139 -8.95 6.29 23.38
N SER A 140 -10.16 6.26 22.82
CA SER A 140 -11.19 5.24 23.03
C SER A 140 -10.70 3.83 22.70
N ASP A 141 -11.16 2.85 23.49
CA ASP A 141 -10.83 1.44 23.28
C ASP A 141 -11.36 0.88 21.95
N GLU A 142 -12.39 1.53 21.39
CA GLU A 142 -12.93 1.23 20.06
C GLU A 142 -11.98 1.67 18.96
N LEU A 143 -11.52 2.93 18.97
CA LEU A 143 -10.51 3.42 18.04
C LEU A 143 -9.21 2.63 18.17
N ARG A 144 -8.80 2.27 19.38
CA ARG A 144 -7.60 1.46 19.61
C ARG A 144 -7.69 0.08 18.95
N ARG A 145 -8.84 -0.59 19.06
CA ARG A 145 -9.08 -1.88 18.41
C ARG A 145 -9.15 -1.74 16.89
N ALA A 146 -9.87 -0.73 16.40
CA ALA A 146 -9.96 -0.44 14.97
C ALA A 146 -8.58 -0.13 14.36
N GLN A 147 -7.73 0.60 15.08
CA GLN A 147 -6.33 0.82 14.72
C GLN A 147 -5.54 -0.48 14.72
N ALA A 148 -5.60 -1.28 15.79
CA ALA A 148 -4.90 -2.56 15.86
C ALA A 148 -5.29 -3.50 14.71
N GLU A 149 -6.58 -3.58 14.36
CA GLU A 149 -7.10 -4.35 13.22
C GLU A 149 -6.62 -3.76 11.89
N LYS A 150 -6.79 -2.45 11.66
CA LYS A 150 -6.33 -1.75 10.45
C LYS A 150 -4.83 -1.92 10.22
N TYR A 151 -4.04 -1.94 11.29
CA TYR A 151 -2.57 -1.99 11.22
C TYR A 151 -1.99 -3.42 11.21
N GLN A 152 -2.72 -4.43 11.70
CA GLN A 152 -2.44 -5.84 11.37
C GLN A 152 -2.58 -6.08 9.86
N HIS A 153 -3.47 -5.31 9.24
CA HIS A 153 -3.68 -5.24 7.80
C HIS A 153 -3.00 -4.03 7.16
N GLU A 154 -1.93 -3.47 7.75
CA GLU A 154 -1.13 -2.45 7.04
C GLU A 154 -0.41 -3.16 5.88
N ILE A 155 -1.17 -3.29 4.80
CA ILE A 155 -0.88 -3.99 3.57
C ILE A 155 0.43 -3.39 3.03
N SER A 156 1.46 -4.23 2.94
CA SER A 156 2.57 -3.97 2.04
C SER A 156 1.97 -3.56 0.70
N LYS A 157 2.33 -2.37 0.20
CA LYS A 157 1.77 -1.83 -1.05
C LYS A 157 1.68 -2.94 -2.09
N PRO A 158 0.56 -3.05 -2.83
CA PRO A 158 0.42 -4.08 -3.84
C PRO A 158 1.67 -4.11 -4.73
N VAL A 159 2.19 -5.30 -5.02
CA VAL A 159 3.46 -5.46 -5.72
C VAL A 159 3.48 -4.69 -7.04
N GLY A 160 2.34 -4.63 -7.75
CA GLY A 160 2.23 -3.85 -8.98
C GLY A 160 2.36 -2.34 -8.78
N GLU A 161 1.94 -1.78 -7.64
CA GLU A 161 2.19 -0.37 -7.32
C GLU A 161 3.67 -0.08 -7.08
N ILE A 162 4.35 -0.99 -6.37
CA ILE A 162 5.80 -0.89 -6.17
C ILE A 162 6.51 -0.95 -7.53
N TYR A 163 6.07 -1.83 -8.42
CA TYR A 163 6.62 -1.96 -9.77
C TYR A 163 6.38 -0.71 -10.64
N MET A 164 5.15 -0.17 -10.67
CA MET A 164 4.86 1.06 -11.43
C MET A 164 5.75 2.22 -10.97
N ASN A 165 5.91 2.39 -9.65
CA ASN A 165 6.77 3.42 -9.09
C ASN A 165 8.25 3.16 -9.39
N LEU A 166 8.69 1.90 -9.39
CA LEU A 166 10.03 1.49 -9.82
C LEU A 166 10.31 1.96 -11.26
N ARG A 167 9.43 1.61 -12.22
CA ARG A 167 9.60 1.98 -13.65
C ARG A 167 9.57 3.48 -13.86
N HIS A 168 8.71 4.20 -13.15
CA HIS A 168 8.68 5.67 -13.19
C HIS A 168 9.98 6.30 -12.67
N SER A 169 10.54 5.76 -11.58
CA SER A 169 11.84 6.19 -11.05
C SER A 169 12.99 5.87 -11.99
N GLU A 170 12.97 4.71 -12.65
CA GLU A 170 13.95 4.34 -13.68
C GLU A 170 13.91 5.30 -14.88
N ALA A 171 12.71 5.64 -15.37
CA ALA A 171 12.53 6.61 -16.45
C ALA A 171 13.08 8.01 -16.10
N LYS A 172 12.98 8.41 -14.82
CA LYS A 172 13.55 9.66 -14.30
C LYS A 172 15.04 9.60 -13.97
N ARG A 173 15.68 8.42 -14.11
CA ARG A 173 17.08 8.16 -13.71
C ARG A 173 17.35 8.46 -12.23
N ASP A 174 16.35 8.28 -11.37
CA ASP A 174 16.48 8.46 -9.92
C ASP A 174 16.95 7.15 -9.27
N ALA A 175 18.27 6.93 -9.27
CA ALA A 175 18.86 5.71 -8.73
C ALA A 175 18.52 5.46 -7.24
N VAL A 176 18.31 6.52 -6.46
CA VAL A 176 17.97 6.44 -5.04
C VAL A 176 16.54 5.92 -4.88
N ALA A 177 15.60 6.45 -5.66
CA ALA A 177 14.22 5.98 -5.65
C ALA A 177 14.10 4.55 -6.21
N VAL A 178 14.85 4.20 -7.25
CA VAL A 178 14.90 2.82 -7.79
C VAL A 178 15.34 1.82 -6.72
N ALA A 179 16.47 2.08 -6.04
CA ALA A 179 16.93 1.24 -4.93
C ALA A 179 15.88 1.17 -3.80
N ARG A 180 15.18 2.28 -3.54
CA ARG A 180 14.12 2.34 -2.53
C ARG A 180 12.91 1.47 -2.89
N TRP A 181 12.47 1.45 -4.14
CA TRP A 181 11.36 0.61 -4.56
C TRP A 181 11.74 -0.87 -4.60
N ARG A 182 12.93 -1.20 -5.13
CA ARG A 182 13.43 -2.58 -5.15
C ARG A 182 13.48 -3.21 -3.77
N ALA A 183 14.01 -2.51 -2.76
CA ALA A 183 14.14 -3.11 -1.44
C ALA A 183 12.81 -3.18 -0.64
N GLN A 184 11.67 -2.72 -1.16
CA GLN A 184 10.35 -3.02 -0.57
C GLN A 184 9.79 -4.38 -0.99
N LEU A 185 10.40 -5.02 -1.99
CA LEU A 185 9.98 -6.30 -2.53
C LEU A 185 10.68 -7.45 -1.78
N SER A 186 9.99 -8.57 -1.61
CA SER A 186 10.62 -9.80 -1.10
C SER A 186 11.66 -10.31 -2.11
N ASP A 187 12.65 -11.08 -1.64
CA ASP A 187 13.72 -11.59 -2.51
C ASP A 187 13.15 -12.44 -3.68
N CYS A 188 12.11 -13.23 -3.41
CA CYS A 188 11.41 -14.03 -4.43
C CYS A 188 10.71 -13.18 -5.50
N VAL A 189 10.21 -12.00 -5.14
CA VAL A 189 9.61 -11.06 -6.10
C VAL A 189 10.70 -10.31 -6.88
N LEU A 190 11.81 -9.95 -6.22
CA LEU A 190 12.97 -9.35 -6.88
C LEU A 190 13.57 -10.26 -7.95
N GLU A 191 13.75 -11.55 -7.67
CA GLU A 191 14.23 -12.54 -8.64
C GLU A 191 13.37 -12.57 -9.91
N ARG A 192 12.05 -12.40 -9.77
CA ARG A 192 11.12 -12.40 -10.90
C ARG A 192 11.16 -11.12 -11.70
N ILE A 193 11.29 -9.98 -11.03
CA ILE A 193 11.47 -8.71 -11.70
C ILE A 193 12.79 -8.73 -12.47
N ASN A 194 13.87 -9.25 -11.88
CA ASN A 194 15.14 -9.42 -12.56
C ASN A 194 15.02 -10.37 -13.76
N MET A 195 14.25 -11.46 -13.63
CA MET A 195 13.95 -12.36 -14.75
C MET A 195 13.18 -11.64 -15.85
N LEU A 196 12.14 -10.91 -15.51
CA LEU A 196 11.35 -10.11 -16.45
C LEU A 196 12.23 -9.08 -17.18
N GLU A 197 13.10 -8.38 -16.44
CA GLU A 197 14.07 -7.41 -16.96
C GLU A 197 15.13 -8.05 -17.87
N SER A 198 15.43 -9.34 -17.67
CA SER A 198 16.36 -10.06 -18.54
C SER A 198 15.79 -10.41 -19.92
N TYR A 199 14.46 -10.36 -20.09
CA TYR A 199 13.77 -10.64 -21.34
C TYR A 199 13.03 -9.40 -21.85
N ASN A 200 13.68 -8.64 -22.73
CA ASN A 200 13.18 -7.35 -23.21
C ASN A 200 11.72 -7.39 -23.70
N ASP A 201 11.34 -8.38 -24.51
CA ASP A 201 9.98 -8.44 -25.08
C ASP A 201 8.93 -8.73 -24.00
N LEU A 202 9.29 -9.51 -22.97
CA LEU A 202 8.43 -9.79 -21.83
C LEU A 202 8.27 -8.53 -20.96
N GLN A 203 9.36 -7.82 -20.71
CA GLN A 203 9.35 -6.55 -19.99
C GLN A 203 8.48 -5.52 -20.71
N VAL A 204 8.66 -5.35 -22.01
CA VAL A 204 7.88 -4.41 -22.83
C VAL A 204 6.38 -4.75 -22.77
N ALA A 205 6.04 -6.03 -22.92
CA ALA A 205 4.65 -6.47 -22.85
C ALA A 205 4.06 -6.24 -21.44
N PHE A 206 4.85 -6.42 -20.38
CA PHE A 206 4.42 -6.17 -19.01
C PHE A 206 4.25 -4.68 -18.71
N ASP A 207 5.22 -3.85 -19.08
CA ASP A 207 5.18 -2.39 -18.93
C ASP A 207 4.00 -1.75 -19.67
N SER A 208 3.55 -2.39 -20.74
CA SER A 208 2.38 -1.93 -21.49
C SER A 208 1.09 -1.91 -20.64
N LEU A 209 1.06 -2.63 -19.52
CA LEU A 209 -0.04 -2.62 -18.55
C LEU A 209 0.01 -1.44 -17.57
N ILE A 210 1.13 -0.72 -17.45
CA ILE A 210 1.26 0.45 -16.55
C ILE A 210 0.27 1.55 -16.93
N ASP A 211 -0.12 1.63 -18.21
CA ASP A 211 -1.14 2.56 -18.70
C ASP A 211 -2.53 2.31 -18.05
N VAL A 212 -2.78 1.13 -17.47
CA VAL A 212 -3.99 0.77 -16.74
C VAL A 212 -3.64 0.43 -15.28
N PRO A 213 -3.51 1.43 -14.39
CA PRO A 213 -2.94 1.23 -13.04
C PRO A 213 -3.68 0.18 -12.20
N ALA A 214 -5.01 0.11 -12.30
CA ALA A 214 -5.80 -0.87 -11.55
C ALA A 214 -5.41 -2.31 -11.89
N VAL A 215 -5.04 -2.60 -13.15
CA VAL A 215 -4.59 -3.94 -13.58
C VAL A 215 -3.30 -4.32 -12.88
N MET A 216 -2.40 -3.35 -12.68
CA MET A 216 -1.18 -3.56 -11.92
C MET A 216 -1.46 -3.71 -10.41
N SER A 217 -2.35 -2.88 -9.85
CA SER A 217 -2.65 -2.85 -8.41
C SER A 217 -3.51 -4.01 -7.91
N SER A 218 -4.32 -4.65 -8.75
CA SER A 218 -5.19 -5.79 -8.39
C SER A 218 -4.45 -7.07 -7.93
N GLY A 219 -3.11 -7.08 -7.93
CA GLY A 219 -2.29 -8.07 -7.22
C GLY A 219 -2.21 -9.48 -7.84
N ALA A 220 -3.07 -9.81 -8.79
CA ALA A 220 -3.13 -11.14 -9.41
C ALA A 220 -1.95 -11.44 -10.35
N ILE A 221 -1.41 -10.43 -11.04
CA ILE A 221 -0.49 -10.68 -12.15
C ILE A 221 0.87 -11.19 -11.64
N LEU A 222 1.52 -10.51 -10.70
CA LEU A 222 2.85 -10.94 -10.23
C LEU A 222 2.81 -12.17 -9.31
N SER A 223 1.68 -12.46 -8.68
CA SER A 223 1.48 -13.62 -7.77
C SER A 223 1.15 -14.92 -8.51
N VAL A 224 0.40 -14.87 -9.61
CA VAL A 224 0.08 -16.05 -10.43
C VAL A 224 1.29 -16.52 -11.25
N TRP A 225 2.21 -15.61 -11.59
CA TRP A 225 3.35 -15.87 -12.47
C TRP A 225 4.48 -16.67 -11.81
N ASN A 226 4.36 -16.90 -10.49
CA ASN A 226 5.28 -17.66 -9.66
C ASN A 226 5.56 -19.06 -10.20
N LYS A 227 4.55 -19.70 -10.81
CA LYS A 227 4.59 -21.12 -11.21
C LYS A 227 5.04 -21.35 -12.64
N ARG A 228 4.73 -20.43 -13.56
CA ARG A 228 4.84 -20.66 -15.02
C ARG A 228 6.05 -19.97 -15.67
N LEU A 229 6.66 -18.97 -15.03
CA LEU A 229 7.93 -18.40 -15.52
C LEU A 229 9.09 -19.40 -15.43
N ALA A 230 9.00 -20.38 -14.53
CA ALA A 230 9.94 -21.49 -14.42
C ALA A 230 9.98 -22.38 -15.68
N ASP A 231 8.86 -22.49 -16.39
CA ASP A 231 8.72 -23.30 -17.60
C ASP A 231 9.21 -22.58 -18.88
N ARG A 232 9.67 -21.32 -18.78
CA ARG A 232 10.21 -20.49 -19.88
C ARG A 232 9.28 -20.29 -21.08
N CYS A 233 7.96 -20.45 -20.90
CA CYS A 233 6.93 -20.20 -21.91
C CYS A 233 6.67 -18.70 -22.14
N PHE A 234 7.71 -17.91 -22.39
CA PHE A 234 7.64 -16.44 -22.42
C PHE A 234 6.72 -15.90 -23.52
N ASN A 235 6.59 -16.60 -24.66
CA ASN A 235 5.75 -16.18 -25.77
C ASN A 235 4.25 -16.21 -25.41
N GLU A 236 3.82 -17.25 -24.71
CA GLU A 236 2.45 -17.40 -24.23
C GLU A 236 2.11 -16.32 -23.21
N PHE A 237 3.06 -15.96 -22.34
CA PHE A 237 2.91 -14.85 -21.41
C PHE A 237 2.78 -13.51 -22.12
N ILE A 238 3.65 -13.23 -23.09
CA ILE A 238 3.59 -12.01 -23.88
C ILE A 238 2.23 -11.91 -24.59
N ARG A 239 1.75 -13.00 -25.19
CA ARG A 239 0.42 -13.05 -25.82
C ARG A 239 -0.69 -12.76 -24.81
N TYR A 240 -0.63 -13.35 -23.62
CA TYR A 240 -1.62 -13.13 -22.57
C TYR A 240 -1.62 -11.68 -22.04
N LEU A 241 -0.43 -11.11 -21.82
CA LEU A 241 -0.28 -9.70 -21.45
C LEU A 241 -0.87 -8.75 -22.49
N ASN A 242 -0.53 -8.99 -23.77
CA ASN A 242 -1.06 -8.21 -24.87
C ASN A 242 -2.59 -8.33 -24.95
N HIS A 243 -3.14 -9.51 -24.67
CA HIS A 243 -4.59 -9.70 -24.60
C HIS A 243 -5.25 -8.91 -23.46
N ILE A 244 -4.66 -8.92 -22.25
CA ILE A 244 -5.12 -8.10 -21.12
C ILE A 244 -5.13 -6.62 -21.52
N ARG A 245 -4.03 -6.14 -22.11
CA ARG A 245 -3.92 -4.76 -22.58
C ARG A 245 -4.97 -4.45 -23.63
N GLU A 246 -5.12 -5.29 -24.64
CA GLU A 246 -6.08 -5.08 -25.72
C GLU A 246 -7.50 -4.97 -25.16
N PHE A 247 -7.87 -5.83 -24.22
CA PHE A 247 -9.16 -5.77 -23.56
C PHE A 247 -9.38 -4.43 -22.83
N TRP A 248 -8.49 -4.08 -21.89
CA TRP A 248 -8.71 -2.90 -21.06
C TRP A 248 -8.43 -1.59 -21.78
N ALA A 249 -7.31 -1.49 -22.48
CA ALA A 249 -6.87 -0.26 -23.12
C ALA A 249 -7.65 0.01 -24.41
N ILE A 250 -7.93 -1.02 -25.23
CA ILE A 250 -8.57 -0.83 -26.54
C ILE A 250 -10.07 -1.07 -26.47
N LEU A 251 -10.55 -2.21 -25.97
CA LEU A 251 -11.98 -2.50 -26.00
C LEU A 251 -12.78 -1.66 -25.00
N ILE A 252 -12.32 -1.56 -23.75
CA ILE A 252 -13.02 -0.79 -22.71
C ILE A 252 -12.71 0.70 -22.81
N CYS A 253 -11.43 1.08 -22.94
CA CYS A 253 -11.01 2.48 -22.90
C CYS A 253 -10.90 3.17 -24.27
N GLN A 254 -11.06 2.43 -25.38
CA GLN A 254 -10.96 2.97 -26.75
C GLN A 254 -9.64 3.71 -27.04
N GLY A 255 -8.55 3.30 -26.38
CA GLY A 255 -7.24 3.94 -26.47
C GLY A 255 -7.11 5.25 -25.68
N ASP A 256 -8.15 5.71 -24.99
CA ASP A 256 -8.10 6.94 -24.19
C ASP A 256 -7.46 6.69 -22.82
N ARG A 257 -6.25 7.25 -22.64
CA ARG A 257 -5.50 7.20 -21.37
C ARG A 257 -6.27 7.78 -20.19
N SER A 258 -7.16 8.75 -20.40
CA SER A 258 -7.99 9.31 -19.35
C SER A 258 -9.03 8.32 -18.87
N ASN A 259 -9.53 7.46 -19.77
CA ASN A 259 -10.44 6.37 -19.42
C ASN A 259 -9.72 5.21 -18.72
N MET A 260 -8.49 4.91 -19.11
CA MET A 260 -7.69 3.88 -18.44
C MET A 260 -7.48 4.17 -16.95
N LYS A 261 -7.33 5.45 -16.58
CA LYS A 261 -7.22 5.91 -15.19
C LYS A 261 -8.52 5.89 -14.40
N LYS A 262 -9.67 5.71 -15.06
CA LYS A 262 -11.00 5.63 -14.40
C LYS A 262 -11.30 4.22 -13.90
N ILE A 263 -10.62 3.21 -14.45
CA ILE A 263 -10.75 1.81 -14.02
C ILE A 263 -10.24 1.70 -12.60
N THR A 264 -11.02 1.06 -11.74
CA THR A 264 -10.70 0.80 -10.34
C THR A 264 -10.34 -0.67 -10.11
N CYS A 265 -9.70 -1.00 -8.99
CA CYS A 265 -9.40 -2.40 -8.66
C CYS A 265 -10.69 -3.21 -8.49
N GLU A 266 -11.73 -2.60 -7.93
CA GLU A 266 -13.05 -3.20 -7.77
C GLU A 266 -13.69 -3.57 -9.11
N ASP A 267 -13.47 -2.75 -10.15
CA ASP A 267 -13.96 -3.07 -11.51
C ASP A 267 -13.27 -4.32 -12.07
N ILE A 268 -11.99 -4.51 -11.74
CA ILE A 268 -11.20 -5.65 -12.22
C ILE A 268 -11.60 -6.91 -11.45
N GLU A 269 -11.67 -6.85 -10.13
CA GLU A 269 -12.07 -7.98 -9.28
C GLU A 269 -13.49 -8.45 -9.63
N ALA A 270 -14.39 -7.54 -9.98
CA ALA A 270 -15.75 -7.89 -10.39
C ALA A 270 -15.82 -8.53 -11.79
N LEU A 271 -14.84 -8.27 -12.67
CA LEU A 271 -14.81 -8.74 -14.05
C LEU A 271 -13.87 -9.92 -14.27
N GLU A 272 -12.87 -10.12 -13.42
CA GLU A 272 -11.91 -11.22 -13.55
C GLU A 272 -12.61 -12.58 -13.42
N GLY A 273 -12.14 -13.55 -14.21
CA GLY A 273 -12.70 -14.90 -14.22
C GLY A 273 -14.09 -15.04 -14.86
N LEU A 274 -14.73 -13.95 -15.31
CA LEU A 274 -16.00 -14.02 -16.03
C LEU A 274 -15.78 -14.19 -17.55
N ALA A 275 -16.66 -14.97 -18.19
CA ALA A 275 -16.57 -15.26 -19.61
C ALA A 275 -17.87 -14.86 -20.36
N PRO A 276 -18.24 -13.57 -20.38
CA PRO A 276 -19.53 -13.11 -20.93
C PRO A 276 -19.70 -13.36 -22.44
N GLY A 277 -18.61 -13.62 -23.17
CA GLY A 277 -18.67 -14.04 -24.58
C GLY A 277 -19.21 -15.45 -24.81
N VAL A 278 -19.10 -16.33 -23.80
CA VAL A 278 -19.52 -17.75 -23.89
C VAL A 278 -20.60 -18.13 -22.87
N SER A 279 -20.61 -17.48 -21.71
CA SER A 279 -21.58 -17.71 -20.63
C SER A 279 -22.70 -16.67 -20.68
N LEU A 280 -23.93 -17.13 -20.98
CA LEU A 280 -25.14 -16.31 -20.90
C LEU A 280 -25.36 -15.76 -19.49
N THR A 281 -25.02 -16.54 -18.46
CA THR A 281 -25.12 -16.14 -17.05
C THR A 281 -24.16 -15.01 -16.72
N ASP A 282 -22.89 -15.14 -17.11
CA ASP A 282 -21.88 -14.11 -16.86
C ASP A 282 -22.23 -12.83 -17.63
N ARG A 283 -22.69 -12.97 -18.87
CA ARG A 283 -23.16 -11.85 -19.68
C ARG A 283 -24.32 -11.10 -19.02
N ALA A 284 -25.31 -11.82 -18.50
CA ALA A 284 -26.42 -11.20 -17.78
C ALA A 284 -25.94 -10.51 -16.50
N ARG A 285 -25.01 -11.12 -15.77
CA ARG A 285 -24.41 -10.56 -14.54
C ARG A 285 -23.64 -9.27 -14.83
N VAL A 286 -22.70 -9.30 -15.78
CA VAL A 286 -21.90 -8.13 -16.18
C VAL A 286 -22.81 -7.02 -16.69
N LYS A 287 -23.76 -7.33 -17.58
CA LYS A 287 -24.70 -6.33 -18.12
C LYS A 287 -25.50 -5.65 -17.02
N ARG A 288 -26.00 -6.40 -16.03
CA ARG A 288 -26.72 -5.83 -14.88
C ARG A 288 -25.81 -4.93 -14.05
N ALA A 289 -24.61 -5.39 -13.70
CA ALA A 289 -23.68 -4.64 -12.88
C ALA A 289 -23.25 -3.31 -13.53
N VAL A 290 -23.02 -3.30 -14.85
CA VAL A 290 -22.74 -2.06 -15.61
C VAL A 290 -23.96 -1.13 -15.60
N LEU A 291 -25.16 -1.64 -15.89
CA LEU A 291 -26.37 -0.83 -15.97
C LEU A 291 -26.77 -0.20 -14.62
N ASN A 292 -26.48 -0.90 -13.53
CA ASN A 292 -26.71 -0.42 -12.17
C ASN A 292 -25.62 0.55 -11.67
N GLY A 293 -24.53 0.73 -12.43
CA GLY A 293 -23.39 1.55 -12.01
C GLY A 293 -22.56 0.91 -10.89
N GLU A 294 -22.65 -0.41 -10.71
CA GLU A 294 -21.87 -1.17 -9.73
C GLU A 294 -20.41 -1.34 -10.18
N ILE A 295 -20.20 -1.48 -11.49
CA ILE A 295 -18.89 -1.56 -12.14
C ILE A 295 -18.74 -0.50 -13.25
N LEU A 296 -17.51 -0.07 -13.48
CA LEU A 296 -17.12 1.00 -14.42
C LEU A 296 -17.84 2.33 -14.15
N ARG A 297 -18.20 2.58 -12.87
CA ARG A 297 -19.00 3.74 -12.43
C ARG A 297 -18.41 5.10 -12.83
N ASN A 298 -17.09 5.15 -12.97
CA ASN A 298 -16.34 6.37 -13.27
C ASN A 298 -16.39 6.74 -14.77
N PHE A 299 -16.88 5.85 -15.64
CA PHE A 299 -17.09 6.15 -17.05
C PHE A 299 -18.36 6.98 -17.22
N SER A 300 -18.23 8.20 -17.75
CA SER A 300 -19.38 9.02 -18.13
C SER A 300 -20.25 8.24 -19.14
N THR A 301 -21.57 8.45 -19.11
CA THR A 301 -22.67 7.74 -19.79
C THR A 301 -22.59 7.50 -21.32
N ARG A 302 -21.42 7.63 -21.96
CA ARG A 302 -21.13 6.97 -23.24
C ARG A 302 -20.66 5.55 -22.99
N ARG A 303 -21.65 4.67 -23.04
CA ARG A 303 -21.61 3.20 -22.90
C ARG A 303 -20.31 2.57 -23.42
N PRO A 304 -19.60 1.75 -22.63
CA PRO A 304 -18.64 0.80 -23.19
C PRO A 304 -19.41 -0.23 -24.04
N VAL A 305 -19.03 -0.34 -25.32
CA VAL A 305 -19.60 -1.31 -26.25
C VAL A 305 -18.87 -2.63 -26.05
N PHE A 306 -19.52 -3.60 -25.41
CA PHE A 306 -19.07 -4.99 -25.47
C PHE A 306 -19.43 -5.50 -26.87
N GLY A 307 -18.47 -5.48 -27.80
CA GLY A 307 -18.67 -5.81 -29.20
C GLY A 307 -19.17 -7.24 -29.39
N ASP A 308 -20.30 -7.38 -30.09
CA ASP A 308 -20.82 -8.64 -30.61
C ASP A 308 -19.93 -9.09 -31.78
N ARG A 309 -19.27 -10.24 -31.66
CA ARG A 309 -18.55 -10.87 -32.79
C ARG A 309 -19.49 -11.86 -33.50
N SER A 310 -20.59 -11.36 -34.06
CA SER A 310 -21.51 -12.18 -34.85
C SER A 310 -22.06 -11.44 -36.07
N ASP A 311 -21.24 -10.67 -36.76
CA ASP A 311 -21.61 -10.15 -38.09
C ASP A 311 -20.36 -9.81 -38.93
N LYS A 312 -19.69 -10.86 -39.41
CA LYS A 312 -18.77 -10.78 -40.56
C LYS A 312 -18.88 -12.09 -41.36
N SER A 313 -20.06 -12.32 -41.90
CA SER A 313 -20.28 -13.32 -42.93
C SER A 313 -21.43 -12.84 -43.80
N GLU A 314 -21.15 -11.85 -44.66
CA GLU A 314 -21.80 -11.60 -45.95
C GLU A 314 -21.33 -10.25 -46.51
N GLU A 315 -20.19 -10.25 -47.21
CA GLU A 315 -19.95 -9.33 -48.34
C GLU A 315 -18.75 -9.86 -49.15
N ILE A 316 -19.02 -10.90 -49.93
CA ILE A 316 -18.28 -11.22 -51.15
C ILE A 316 -19.32 -11.54 -52.21
N ALA A 317 -19.60 -10.55 -53.06
CA ALA A 317 -19.99 -10.68 -54.45
C ALA A 317 -19.43 -9.48 -55.20
#